data_AF-A0A165ZMN0-F1
#
_entry.id   AF-A0A165ZMN0-F1
#
_cell.length_a   1.000
_cell.length_b   1.000
_cell.length_c   1.000
_cell.angle_alpha   90.00
_cell.angle_beta   90.00
_cell.angle_gamma   90.00
#
_symmetry.space_group_name_H-M   'P 1'
#
loop_
_entity.id
_entity.type
_entity.pdbx_description
1 polymer ?
#
loop_
_entity_poly.entity_id
_entity_poly.type
_entity_poly.pdbx_seq_one_letter_code
_entity_poly.pdbx_strand_id
1 'polypeptide(L)' 'MQQQQPSAMKSAPSPSNLVTTEQIQKYLEENKNLILAILEHQNQGKVAECNQ' A
#
# COMPACT_ATOMS: atom_id res chain seq x y z
N MET A 1 12.03 -42.30 28.93
CA MET A 1 12.65 -41.25 28.09
C MET A 1 11.74 -41.02 26.89
N GLN A 2 10.87 -40.00 26.93
CA GLN A 2 9.98 -39.65 25.83
C GLN A 2 10.34 -38.25 25.36
N GLN A 3 10.89 -38.17 24.15
CA GLN A 3 11.27 -36.91 23.50
C GLN A 3 10.00 -36.19 23.04
N GLN A 4 9.77 -34.98 23.56
CA GLN A 4 8.79 -34.05 22.99
C GLN A 4 9.46 -33.28 21.85
N GLN A 5 8.92 -33.43 20.65
CA GLN A 5 9.31 -32.67 19.47
C GLN A 5 8.64 -31.28 19.54
N PRO A 6 9.35 -30.17 19.29
CA PRO A 6 8.74 -28.85 19.30
C PRO A 6 7.90 -28.65 18.03
N SER A 7 6.58 -28.57 18.19
CA SER A 7 5.68 -28.15 17.11
C SER A 7 5.93 -26.67 16.78
N ALA A 8 6.58 -26.42 15.64
CA ALA A 8 6.74 -25.08 15.10
C ALA A 8 5.36 -24.49 14.76
N MET A 9 4.86 -23.57 15.60
CA MET A 9 3.72 -22.73 15.28
C MET A 9 4.05 -21.88 14.06
N LYS A 10 3.56 -22.28 12.88
CA LYS A 10 3.46 -21.40 11.73
C LYS A 10 2.39 -20.35 12.10
N SER A 11 2.83 -19.14 12.43
CA SER A 11 1.96 -17.98 12.60
C SER A 11 1.20 -17.76 11.30
N ALA A 12 -0.11 -18.03 11.32
CA ALA A 12 -0.99 -17.67 10.22
C ALA A 12 -0.93 -16.13 10.04
N PRO A 13 -0.94 -15.62 8.79
CA PRO A 13 -0.96 -14.19 8.55
C PRO A 13 -2.17 -13.59 9.28
N SER A 14 -1.90 -12.63 10.16
CA SER A 14 -2.94 -11.91 10.88
C SER A 14 -3.84 -11.19 9.87
N PRO A 15 -5.18 -11.21 10.07
CA PRO A 15 -6.14 -10.63 9.13
C PRO A 15 -5.95 -9.12 8.89
N SER A 16 -5.17 -8.46 9.75
CA SER A 16 -4.73 -7.07 9.64
C SER A 16 -3.86 -6.79 8.40
N ASN A 17 -3.24 -7.80 7.79
CA ASN A 17 -2.40 -7.66 6.59
C ASN A 17 -3.14 -7.99 5.29
N LEU A 18 -4.45 -8.22 5.34
CA LEU A 18 -5.25 -8.48 4.15
C LEU A 18 -5.69 -7.14 3.55
N VAL A 19 -5.15 -6.83 2.38
CA VAL A 19 -5.60 -5.69 1.58
C VAL A 19 -7.01 -6.00 1.07
N THR A 20 -7.98 -5.18 1.44
CA THR A 20 -9.36 -5.30 0.96
C THR A 20 -9.52 -4.65 -0.41
N THR A 21 -10.56 -5.06 -1.15
CA THR A 21 -10.94 -4.40 -2.41
C THR A 21 -11.27 -2.92 -2.22
N GLU A 22 -11.82 -2.53 -1.07
CA GLU A 22 -12.10 -1.13 -0.71
C GLU A 22 -10.80 -0.32 -0.55
N GLN A 23 -9.79 -0.87 0.12
CA GLN A 23 -8.48 -0.24 0.21
C GLN A 23 -7.80 -0.11 -1.15
N ILE A 24 -7.91 -1.13 -2.02
CA ILE A 24 -7.39 -1.05 -3.39
C ILE A 24 -8.06 0.11 -4.14
N GLN A 25 -9.39 0.21 -4.08
CA GLN A 25 -10.14 1.29 -4.74
C GLN A 25 -9.73 2.68 -4.22
N LYS A 26 -9.55 2.83 -2.91
CA LYS A 26 -9.08 4.06 -2.31
C LYS A 26 -7.70 4.46 -2.85
N TYR A 27 -6.74 3.54 -2.85
CA TYR A 27 -5.40 3.83 -3.38
C TYR A 27 -5.40 4.14 -4.88
N LEU A 28 -6.28 3.51 -5.67
CA LEU A 28 -6.42 3.82 -7.09
C LEU A 28 -6.94 5.24 -7.32
N GLU A 29 -7.91 5.70 -6.54
CA GLU A 29 -8.42 7.07 -6.64
C GLU A 29 -7.39 8.11 -6.16
N GLU A 30 -6.67 7.82 -5.07
CA GLU A 30 -5.55 8.65 -4.59
C GLU A 30 -4.45 8.79 -5.65
N ASN A 31 -4.04 7.68 -6.27
CA ASN A 31 -3.04 7.68 -7.35
C ASN A 31 -3.51 8.48 -8.57
N LYS A 32 -4.78 8.36 -8.95
CA LYS A 32 -5.36 9.13 -10.05
C LYS A 32 -5.31 10.63 -9.76
N ASN A 33 -5.70 11.05 -8.56
CA ASN A 33 -5.65 12.46 -8.17
C ASN A 33 -4.23 13.01 -8.14
N LEU A 34 -3.27 12.21 -7.64
CA LEU A 34 -1.86 12.58 -7.62
C LEU A 34 -1.31 12.79 -9.05
N ILE A 35 -1.61 11.86 -9.97
CA ILE A 35 -1.19 11.98 -11.37
C ILE A 35 -1.78 13.24 -12.01
N LEU A 36 -3.07 13.52 -11.78
CA LEU A 36 -3.71 14.72 -12.33
C LEU A 36 -3.07 16.01 -11.80
N ALA A 37 -2.77 16.07 -10.49
CA ALA A 37 -2.11 17.22 -9.88
C ALA A 37 -0.69 17.43 -10.46
N ILE A 38 0.07 16.36 -10.67
CA ILE A 38 1.40 16.43 -11.30
C ILE A 38 1.30 16.97 -12.72
N LEU A 39 0.36 16.46 -13.53
CA LEU A 39 0.17 16.92 -14.90
C LEU A 39 -0.24 18.40 -14.96
N GLU A 40 -1.10 18.83 -14.04
CA GLU A 40 -1.49 20.24 -13.91
C GLU A 40 -0.30 21.13 -13.53
N HIS A 41 0.48 20.76 -12.52
CA HIS A 41 1.68 21.50 -12.12
C HIS A 41 2.73 21.56 -13.23
N GLN A 42 2.91 20.49 -14.01
CA GLN A 42 3.77 20.50 -15.19
C GLN A 42 3.26 21.46 -16.27
N ASN A 43 1.95 21.48 -16.56
CA ASN A 43 1.35 22.43 -17.50
C ASN A 43 1.50 23.89 -17.04
N GLN A 44 1.53 24.14 -15.74
CA GLN A 44 1.78 25.48 -15.17
C GLN A 44 3.27 25.87 -15.14
N GLY A 45 4.18 24.98 -15.56
CA GLY A 45 5.62 25.19 -15.46
C GLY A 45 6.19 25.07 -14.04
N LYS A 46 5.38 24.59 -13.07
CA LYS A 46 5.74 24.44 -11.65
C LYS A 46 6.27 23.05 -11.33
N VAL A 47 7.21 22.59 -12.14
CA VAL A 47 7.78 21.22 -12.03
C VAL A 47 8.45 21.00 -10.66
N ALA A 48 8.97 22.06 -10.04
CA ALA A 48 9.55 22.00 -8.70
C ALA A 48 8.53 21.63 -7.59
N GLU A 49 7.23 21.85 -7.81
CA GLU A 49 6.17 21.52 -6.85
C GLU A 49 5.59 20.11 -7.05
N CYS A 50 6.09 19.34 -8.04
CA CYS A 50 5.57 18.00 -8.35
C CYS A 50 6.01 16.88 -7.39
N ASN A 51 6.92 17.13 -6.43
CA ASN A 51 7.54 16.12 -5.56
C ASN A 51 7.43 16.43 -4.05
N GLN A 52 6.52 17.31 -3.63
CA GLN A 52 6.29 17.63 -2.21
C GLN A 52 5.05 16.94 -1.65
#